data_AF-A0A8T2NRZ2-F1
#
_entry.id   AF-A0A8T2NRZ2-F1
#
_cell.length_a   1.000
_cell.length_b   1.000
_cell.length_c   1.000
_cell.angle_alpha   90.00
_cell.angle_beta   90.00
_cell.angle_gamma   90.00
#
_symmetry.space_group_name_H-M   'P 1'
#
loop_
_entity.id
_entity.type
_entity.pdbx_description
1 polymer ?
#
loop_
_entity_poly.entity_id
_entity_poly.type
_entity_poly.pdbx_seq_one_letter_code
_entity_poly.pdbx_strand_id
1 'polypeptide(L)'
;MQPAHREAVGGLQATAPSTLWNQEKPSGGFREDTRYYMVVKECTMEKPPQKTLKIPRGSIGQACQERNSLGRPLPPGKGKKSLRILDQTNVVLSFDEKDVLELDEKLAELLFPITNCEERYGLLCNKPRLDRAREIECGSKVRVQLRSGDEKLPGVVRFKGSLIPERTLSGIWFGVELLEEGRGHGFTEGSYQGKQLFRCEDECGVFVALDKLELWEDEEEDLGELEVDHVTLVGPEFSQIEISSRVLVQTREGPERGTIIFYGLLPGNESLGYYVGVDMVRQQRAEC
;
A
#
# COMPACT_ATOMS: atom_id res chain seq x y z
N MET A 1 50.87 67.05 -14.70
CA MET A 1 49.51 67.34 -14.21
C MET A 1 48.52 66.70 -15.16
N GLN A 2 47.74 65.72 -14.69
CA GLN A 2 46.43 65.40 -15.25
C GLN A 2 45.40 66.44 -14.72
N PRO A 3 44.07 66.42 -15.05
CA PRO A 3 43.28 65.55 -15.95
C PRO A 3 42.26 66.33 -16.84
N ALA A 4 41.52 65.64 -17.73
CA ALA A 4 40.03 65.64 -17.76
C ALA A 4 39.43 64.94 -18.99
N HIS A 5 38.61 63.92 -18.71
CA HIS A 5 37.39 63.43 -19.37
C HIS A 5 37.18 63.53 -20.90
N ARG A 6 36.88 62.37 -21.52
CA ARG A 6 35.72 62.21 -22.40
C ARG A 6 35.26 60.76 -22.54
N GLU A 7 33.95 60.63 -22.64
CA GLU A 7 33.14 59.41 -22.82
C GLU A 7 33.51 58.59 -24.07
N ALA A 8 33.27 57.28 -24.01
CA ALA A 8 32.99 56.48 -25.20
C ALA A 8 31.98 55.38 -24.89
N VAL A 9 30.89 55.46 -25.64
CA VAL A 9 29.71 54.61 -25.75
C VAL A 9 30.06 53.18 -26.19
N GLY A 10 29.40 52.22 -25.52
CA GLY A 10 28.73 51.05 -26.09
C GLY A 10 29.31 50.35 -27.32
N GLY A 11 29.86 49.15 -27.09
CA GLY A 11 29.98 48.10 -28.09
C GLY A 11 29.64 46.75 -27.45
N LEU A 12 28.45 46.22 -27.72
CA LEU A 12 28.12 44.82 -27.43
C LEU A 12 29.02 43.94 -28.30
N GLN A 13 29.91 43.17 -27.68
CA GLN A 13 30.52 42.00 -28.29
C GLN A 13 29.89 40.75 -27.65
N ALA A 14 29.17 40.01 -28.50
CA ALA A 14 28.61 38.72 -28.18
C ALA A 14 29.73 37.75 -27.78
N THR A 15 29.78 37.37 -26.50
CA THR A 15 30.54 36.22 -26.04
C THR A 15 29.74 34.97 -26.38
N ALA A 16 30.26 34.19 -27.33
CA ALA A 16 29.78 32.84 -27.59
C ALA A 16 29.81 32.03 -26.28
N PRO A 17 28.75 31.29 -25.92
CA PRO A 17 28.86 30.32 -24.85
C PRO A 17 29.81 29.23 -25.36
N SER A 18 30.98 29.16 -24.71
CA SER A 18 31.87 28.02 -24.80
C SER A 18 31.06 26.77 -24.46
N THR A 19 30.79 25.96 -25.48
CA THR A 19 30.34 24.58 -25.34
C THR A 19 31.45 23.80 -24.66
N LEU A 20 31.51 23.93 -23.33
CA LEU A 20 32.21 23.02 -22.45
C LEU A 20 31.46 21.70 -22.54
N TRP A 21 31.94 20.89 -23.47
CA TRP A 21 31.67 19.47 -23.57
C TRP A 21 32.02 18.85 -22.21
N ASN A 22 31.05 18.81 -21.30
CA ASN A 22 31.12 18.02 -20.09
C ASN A 22 31.02 16.57 -20.55
N GLN A 23 32.15 16.01 -20.96
CA GLN A 23 32.40 14.60 -20.75
C GLN A 23 32.36 14.40 -19.25
N GLU A 24 31.16 14.20 -18.70
CA GLU A 24 31.03 13.27 -17.60
C GLU A 24 31.65 11.97 -18.12
N LYS A 25 32.92 11.77 -17.75
CA LYS A 25 33.45 10.43 -17.64
C LYS A 25 32.36 9.66 -16.90
N PRO A 26 31.83 8.56 -17.44
CA PRO A 26 31.11 7.64 -16.58
C PRO A 26 32.14 7.26 -15.52
N SER A 27 32.00 7.82 -14.33
CA SER A 27 32.51 7.21 -13.12
C SER A 27 32.01 5.78 -13.26
N GLY A 28 32.93 4.85 -13.49
CA GLY A 28 32.66 3.43 -13.55
C GLY A 28 32.18 3.02 -12.17
N GLY A 29 30.94 3.38 -11.84
CA GLY A 29 30.20 2.89 -10.71
C GLY A 29 30.07 1.41 -10.97
N PHE A 30 30.78 0.63 -10.17
CA PHE A 30 30.58 -0.80 -10.08
C PHE A 30 29.08 -1.05 -10.07
N ARG A 31 28.56 -1.80 -11.06
CA ARG A 31 27.18 -2.24 -11.04
C ARG A 31 27.04 -3.13 -9.80
N GLU A 32 26.57 -2.56 -8.70
CA GLU A 32 26.11 -3.32 -7.55
C GLU A 32 24.98 -4.22 -8.05
N ASP A 33 25.02 -5.48 -7.63
CA ASP A 33 24.03 -6.47 -8.03
C ASP A 33 22.70 -6.07 -7.39
N THR A 34 21.67 -5.82 -8.20
CA THR A 34 20.35 -5.40 -7.73
C THR A 34 19.52 -6.57 -7.19
N ARG A 35 20.12 -7.76 -7.07
CA ARG A 35 19.46 -8.92 -6.49
C ARG A 35 19.48 -8.87 -4.98
N TYR A 36 18.29 -8.99 -4.39
CA TYR A 36 18.07 -9.03 -2.95
C TYR A 36 17.77 -10.46 -2.52
N TYR A 37 18.16 -10.77 -1.29
CA TYR A 37 17.99 -12.08 -0.70
C TYR A 37 17.51 -11.95 0.74
N MET A 38 16.61 -12.83 1.17
CA MET A 38 16.28 -13.01 2.57
C MET A 38 17.08 -14.18 3.14
N VAL A 39 17.65 -13.98 4.32
CA VAL A 39 18.24 -15.05 5.13
C VAL A 39 17.12 -15.87 5.75
N VAL A 40 16.99 -17.15 5.38
CA VAL A 40 15.91 -18.02 5.88
C VAL A 40 16.29 -18.82 7.11
N LYS A 41 17.59 -18.85 7.44
CA LYS A 41 18.14 -19.54 8.60
C LYS A 41 19.06 -18.61 9.38
N GLU A 42 18.86 -18.56 10.69
CA GLU A 42 19.72 -17.80 11.59
C GLU A 42 21.19 -18.24 11.46
N CYS A 43 22.09 -17.26 11.32
CA CYS A 43 23.52 -17.46 11.19
C CYS A 43 24.24 -16.77 12.36
N THR A 44 25.14 -17.49 13.03
CA THR A 44 26.00 -16.94 14.08
C THR A 44 27.47 -17.15 13.70
N MET A 45 28.25 -16.08 13.76
CA MET A 45 29.69 -16.11 13.49
C MET A 45 30.48 -15.47 14.62
N GLU A 46 31.61 -16.07 14.96
CA GLU A 46 32.54 -15.50 15.94
C GLU A 46 33.54 -14.59 15.21
N LYS A 47 33.56 -13.29 15.55
CA LYS A 47 34.63 -12.37 15.11
C LYS A 47 35.62 -12.12 16.26
N PRO A 48 36.94 -12.36 16.06
CA PRO A 48 37.96 -11.99 17.04
C PRO A 48 38.04 -10.45 17.22
N PRO A 49 38.23 -9.92 18.44
CA PRO A 49 38.25 -10.59 19.74
C PRO A 49 36.86 -10.44 20.40
N GLN A 50 36.10 -11.53 20.55
CA GLN A 50 34.89 -11.62 21.39
C GLN A 50 33.60 -10.86 20.98
N LYS A 51 33.35 -10.57 19.69
CA LYS A 51 31.99 -10.20 19.24
C LYS A 51 31.38 -11.31 18.39
N THR A 52 30.36 -11.98 18.93
CA THR A 52 29.48 -12.85 18.15
C THR A 52 28.59 -11.98 17.27
N LEU A 53 28.66 -12.19 15.97
CA LEU A 53 27.79 -11.55 15.00
C LEU A 53 26.64 -12.49 14.70
N LYS A 54 25.42 -12.06 15.03
CA LYS A 54 24.19 -12.82 14.83
C LYS A 54 23.37 -12.17 13.72
N ILE A 55 23.04 -12.95 12.70
CA ILE A 55 22.13 -12.57 11.62
C ILE A 55 20.85 -13.39 11.79
N PRO A 56 19.74 -12.77 12.23
CA PRO A 56 18.48 -13.47 12.39
C PRO A 56 17.93 -13.92 11.04
N ARG A 57 17.10 -14.98 11.05
CA ARG A 57 16.24 -15.26 9.90
C ARG A 57 15.30 -14.07 9.66
N GLY A 58 14.99 -13.81 8.40
CA GLY A 58 14.26 -12.61 7.98
C GLY A 58 15.16 -11.42 7.66
N SER A 59 16.46 -11.44 7.96
CA SER A 59 17.35 -10.38 7.50
C SER A 59 17.41 -10.30 5.97
N ILE A 60 17.41 -9.09 5.42
CA ILE A 60 17.54 -8.84 3.98
C ILE A 60 18.99 -8.44 3.68
N GLY A 61 19.56 -9.06 2.65
CA GLY A 61 20.87 -8.73 2.11
C GLY A 61 20.82 -8.43 0.63
N GLN A 62 21.74 -7.59 0.16
CA GLN A 62 21.98 -7.35 -1.25
C GLN A 62 23.18 -8.20 -1.71
N ALA A 63 23.07 -8.82 -2.88
CA ALA A 63 24.22 -9.50 -3.48
C ALA A 63 25.39 -8.55 -3.66
N CYS A 64 26.58 -8.98 -3.25
CA CYS A 64 27.80 -8.23 -3.39
C CYS A 64 28.89 -9.14 -3.96
N GLN A 65 29.78 -8.57 -4.78
CA GLN A 65 30.95 -9.31 -5.24
C GLN A 65 31.99 -9.41 -4.12
N GLU A 66 32.38 -10.62 -3.74
CA GLU A 66 33.47 -10.83 -2.79
C GLU A 66 34.75 -10.18 -3.28
N ARG A 67 35.46 -9.51 -2.38
CA ARG A 67 36.77 -8.94 -2.65
C ARG A 67 37.75 -9.35 -1.56
N ASN A 68 39.00 -9.57 -1.95
CA ASN A 68 40.07 -9.77 -0.98
C ASN A 68 40.45 -8.44 -0.29
N SER A 69 41.36 -8.50 0.67
CA SER A 69 41.87 -7.32 1.40
C SER A 69 42.51 -6.25 0.49
N LEU A 70 42.87 -6.61 -0.74
CA LEU A 70 43.42 -5.72 -1.76
C LEU A 70 42.36 -5.19 -2.75
N GLY A 71 41.07 -5.42 -2.46
CA GLY A 71 39.95 -4.96 -3.28
C GLY A 71 39.77 -5.69 -4.61
N ARG A 72 40.45 -6.81 -4.83
CA ARG A 72 40.32 -7.60 -6.06
C ARG A 72 39.11 -8.54 -5.96
N PRO A 73 38.29 -8.65 -7.02
CA PRO A 73 37.21 -9.63 -7.09
C PRO A 73 37.72 -11.05 -6.84
N LEU A 74 37.04 -11.75 -5.94
CA LEU A 74 37.23 -13.19 -5.75
C LEU A 74 36.26 -13.94 -6.67
N PRO A 75 36.67 -15.09 -7.23
CA PRO A 75 35.74 -15.96 -7.96
C PRO A 75 34.62 -16.41 -7.00
N PRO A 76 33.36 -16.46 -7.47
CA PRO A 76 32.25 -16.88 -6.62
C PRO A 76 32.52 -18.30 -6.11
N GLY A 77 32.46 -18.48 -4.78
CA GLY A 77 32.52 -19.80 -4.16
C GLY A 77 31.34 -20.64 -4.64
N LYS A 78 31.60 -21.85 -5.15
CA LYS A 78 30.55 -22.76 -5.62
C LYS A 78 29.53 -23.00 -4.48
N GLY A 79 28.25 -22.73 -4.74
CA GLY A 79 27.15 -22.94 -3.80
C GLY A 79 27.03 -21.91 -2.67
N LYS A 80 27.78 -20.79 -2.75
CA LYS A 80 27.69 -19.70 -1.77
C LYS A 80 27.29 -18.37 -2.41
N LYS A 81 26.54 -17.57 -1.65
CA LYS A 81 26.16 -16.19 -1.99
C LYS A 81 26.77 -15.23 -0.99
N SER A 82 27.51 -14.23 -1.47
CA SER A 82 28.00 -13.15 -0.62
C SER A 82 26.98 -12.02 -0.59
N LEU A 83 26.53 -11.69 0.62
CA LEU A 83 25.49 -10.70 0.86
C LEU A 83 26.00 -9.58 1.76
N ARG A 84 25.73 -8.34 1.36
CA ARG A 84 25.79 -7.17 2.24
C ARG A 84 24.47 -7.09 2.99
N ILE A 85 24.47 -7.34 4.30
CA ILE A 85 23.25 -7.30 5.13
C ILE A 85 22.79 -5.84 5.25
N LEU A 86 21.53 -5.58 4.91
CA LEU A 86 20.96 -4.24 4.91
C LEU A 86 20.44 -3.83 6.29
N ASP A 87 20.06 -4.80 7.13
CA ASP A 87 19.63 -4.56 8.51
C ASP A 87 20.79 -4.16 9.46
N GLN A 88 22.04 -4.44 9.07
CA GLN A 88 23.24 -4.20 9.89
C GLN A 88 24.33 -3.50 9.07
N THR A 89 24.83 -2.37 9.55
CA THR A 89 25.81 -1.57 8.81
C THR A 89 27.14 -2.30 8.65
N ASN A 90 27.72 -2.23 7.45
CA ASN A 90 29.04 -2.77 7.12
C ASN A 90 29.20 -4.28 7.37
N VAL A 91 28.12 -5.06 7.33
CA VAL A 91 28.17 -6.52 7.45
C VAL A 91 28.09 -7.15 6.06
N VAL A 92 29.16 -7.87 5.68
CA VAL A 92 29.20 -8.71 4.48
C VAL A 92 29.56 -10.13 4.90
N LEU A 93 28.74 -11.10 4.50
CA LEU A 93 28.89 -12.52 4.86
C LEU A 93 28.55 -13.42 3.68
N SER A 94 29.11 -14.63 3.68
CA SER A 94 28.87 -15.64 2.65
C SER A 94 27.95 -16.72 3.21
N PHE A 95 26.79 -16.88 2.58
CA PHE A 95 25.76 -17.84 2.96
C PHE A 95 25.73 -19.00 1.98
N ASP A 96 25.33 -20.18 2.43
CA ASP A 96 25.01 -21.27 1.50
C ASP A 96 23.74 -20.93 0.73
N GLU A 97 23.66 -21.30 -0.55
CA GLU A 97 22.50 -21.02 -1.41
C GLU A 97 21.17 -21.55 -0.86
N LYS A 98 21.20 -22.59 -0.02
CA LYS A 98 20.02 -23.17 0.64
C LYS A 98 19.50 -22.35 1.84
N ASP A 99 20.35 -21.49 2.41
CA ASP A 99 20.05 -20.71 3.61
C ASP A 99 19.61 -19.27 3.26
N VAL A 100 19.47 -18.98 1.97
CA VAL A 100 19.00 -17.70 1.44
C VAL A 100 17.91 -17.92 0.39
N LEU A 101 16.95 -17.01 0.32
CA LEU A 101 15.92 -16.98 -0.71
C LEU A 101 16.04 -15.69 -1.52
N GLU A 102 16.11 -15.81 -2.84
CA GLU A 102 16.09 -14.63 -3.73
C GLU A 102 14.73 -13.94 -3.67
N LEU A 103 14.75 -12.61 -3.59
CA LEU A 103 13.58 -11.74 -3.60
C LEU A 103 13.58 -10.92 -4.88
N ASP A 104 12.40 -10.74 -5.47
CA ASP A 104 12.22 -9.69 -6.47
C ASP A 104 12.35 -8.30 -5.80
N GLU A 105 12.74 -7.29 -6.58
CA GLU A 105 13.00 -5.94 -6.09
C GLU A 105 11.78 -5.36 -5.36
N LYS A 106 10.59 -5.44 -5.96
CA LYS A 106 9.35 -4.90 -5.38
C LYS A 106 8.99 -5.57 -4.05
N LEU A 107 9.22 -6.88 -3.94
CA LEU A 107 9.01 -7.65 -2.73
C LEU A 107 10.03 -7.27 -1.65
N ALA A 108 11.30 -7.08 -2.02
CA ALA A 108 12.32 -6.60 -1.11
C ALA A 108 11.95 -5.21 -0.56
N GLU A 109 11.50 -4.29 -1.41
CA GLU A 109 11.03 -2.96 -1.02
C GLU A 109 9.83 -3.01 -0.06
N LEU A 110 8.88 -3.92 -0.28
CA LEU A 110 7.72 -4.10 0.61
C LEU A 110 8.09 -4.69 1.98
N LEU A 111 9.04 -5.62 2.02
CA LEU A 111 9.42 -6.34 3.25
C LEU A 111 10.44 -5.59 4.09
N PHE A 112 11.27 -4.73 3.48
CA PHE A 112 12.38 -4.05 4.15
C PHE A 112 11.95 -3.14 5.33
N PRO A 113 10.83 -2.38 5.26
CA PRO A 113 10.34 -1.59 6.39
C PRO A 113 9.90 -2.38 7.61
N ILE A 114 9.62 -3.68 7.47
CA ILE A 114 9.19 -4.53 8.58
C ILE A 114 10.38 -4.72 9.53
N THR A 115 10.39 -4.05 10.67
CA THR A 115 11.55 -4.02 11.58
C THR A 115 11.76 -5.36 12.32
N ASN A 116 10.69 -6.10 12.57
CA ASN A 116 10.76 -7.42 13.19
C ASN A 116 11.09 -8.49 12.13
N CYS A 117 12.29 -9.06 12.20
CA CYS A 117 12.76 -10.05 11.24
C CYS A 117 11.91 -11.33 11.24
N GLU A 118 11.35 -11.73 12.39
CA GLU A 118 10.48 -12.91 12.49
C GLU A 118 9.12 -12.68 11.81
N GLU A 119 8.50 -11.52 12.03
CA GLU A 119 7.26 -11.13 11.36
C GLU A 119 7.48 -11.00 9.84
N ARG A 120 8.62 -10.43 9.43
CA ARG A 120 9.01 -10.29 8.03
C ARG A 120 9.16 -11.66 7.35
N TYR A 121 9.85 -12.60 7.99
CA TYR A 121 9.99 -13.97 7.50
C TYR A 121 8.64 -14.70 7.48
N GLY A 122 7.84 -14.56 8.54
CA GLY A 122 6.51 -15.15 8.64
C GLY A 122 5.57 -14.68 7.53
N LEU A 123 5.61 -13.39 7.18
CA LEU A 123 4.83 -12.84 6.07
C LEU A 123 5.28 -13.43 4.72
N LEU A 124 6.59 -13.55 4.49
CA LEU A 124 7.11 -14.17 3.27
C LEU A 124 6.67 -15.64 3.11
N CYS A 125 6.64 -16.40 4.20
CA CYS A 125 6.19 -17.79 4.20
C CYS A 125 4.68 -17.94 3.99
N ASN A 126 3.87 -16.97 4.44
CA ASN A 126 2.43 -16.98 4.27
C ASN A 126 2.04 -16.38 2.91
N LYS A 127 2.11 -17.22 1.86
CA LYS A 127 1.82 -16.82 0.48
C LYS A 127 0.43 -16.19 0.30
N PRO A 128 -0.68 -16.78 0.78
CA PRO A 128 -2.01 -16.17 0.64
C PRO A 128 -2.09 -14.78 1.27
N ARG A 129 -1.52 -14.60 2.47
CA ARG A 129 -1.50 -13.29 3.15
C ARG A 129 -0.65 -12.29 2.37
N LEU A 130 0.53 -12.70 1.91
CA LEU A 130 1.42 -11.84 1.15
C LEU A 130 0.77 -11.40 -0.17
N ASP A 131 0.12 -12.32 -0.90
CA ASP A 131 -0.50 -12.01 -2.18
C ASP A 131 -1.63 -10.97 -2.01
N ARG A 132 -2.52 -11.15 -1.02
CA ARG A 132 -3.53 -10.13 -0.67
C ARG A 132 -2.91 -8.81 -0.23
N ALA A 133 -1.83 -8.85 0.55
CA ALA A 133 -1.17 -7.64 1.01
C ALA A 133 -0.51 -6.86 -0.15
N ARG A 134 -0.06 -7.54 -1.22
CA ARG A 134 0.50 -6.89 -2.42
C ARG A 134 -0.54 -6.09 -3.19
N GLU A 135 -1.82 -6.44 -3.08
CA GLU A 135 -2.94 -5.77 -3.75
C GLU A 135 -3.34 -4.46 -3.06
N ILE A 136 -2.79 -4.17 -1.87
CA ILE A 136 -3.06 -2.94 -1.14
C ILE A 136 -2.50 -1.74 -1.92
N GLU A 137 -3.39 -0.85 -2.33
CA GLU A 137 -3.08 0.39 -3.06
C GLU A 137 -3.72 1.59 -2.36
N CYS A 138 -3.39 2.81 -2.80
CA CYS A 138 -4.08 4.00 -2.32
C CYS A 138 -5.59 3.89 -2.60
N GLY A 139 -6.42 4.11 -1.58
CA GLY A 139 -7.87 3.94 -1.62
C GLY A 139 -8.37 2.61 -1.06
N SER A 140 -7.50 1.61 -0.89
CA SER A 140 -7.89 0.33 -0.26
C SER A 140 -8.31 0.53 1.19
N LYS A 141 -9.42 -0.12 1.57
CA LYS A 141 -9.82 -0.30 2.96
C LYS A 141 -8.94 -1.37 3.59
N VAL A 142 -8.45 -1.10 4.80
CA VAL A 142 -7.52 -1.97 5.51
C VAL A 142 -7.84 -2.02 7.00
N ARG A 143 -7.44 -3.10 7.64
CA ARG A 143 -7.33 -3.20 9.09
C ARG A 143 -5.86 -3.00 9.48
N VAL A 144 -5.60 -2.05 10.38
CA VAL A 144 -4.26 -1.59 10.79
C VAL A 144 -3.98 -2.00 12.22
N GLN A 145 -2.87 -2.71 12.44
CA GLN A 145 -2.39 -3.03 13.79
C GLN A 145 -1.30 -2.04 14.22
N LEU A 146 -1.60 -1.15 15.17
CA LEU A 146 -0.64 -0.13 15.63
C LEU A 146 0.45 -0.68 16.54
N ARG A 147 0.10 -1.59 17.46
CA ARG A 147 1.04 -2.30 18.33
C ARG A 147 0.75 -3.79 18.33
N SER A 148 1.78 -4.58 18.58
CA SER A 148 1.64 -6.04 18.66
C SER A 148 0.71 -6.41 19.80
N GLY A 149 -0.40 -7.08 19.48
CA GLY A 149 -1.43 -7.49 20.44
C GLY A 149 -2.62 -6.54 20.53
N ASP A 150 -2.55 -5.34 19.94
CA ASP A 150 -3.70 -4.44 19.84
C ASP A 150 -4.71 -5.01 18.81
N GLU A 151 -5.98 -4.66 19.01
CA GLU A 151 -7.03 -4.87 18.02
C GLU A 151 -6.73 -4.07 16.74
N LYS A 152 -7.14 -4.62 15.58
CA LYS A 152 -6.88 -3.97 14.30
C LYS A 152 -7.95 -2.91 14.02
N LEU A 153 -7.49 -1.68 13.85
CA LEU A 153 -8.37 -0.54 13.61
C LEU A 153 -8.67 -0.39 12.11
N PRO A 154 -9.88 0.02 11.73
CA PRO A 154 -10.22 0.28 10.34
C PRO A 154 -9.50 1.52 9.82
N GLY A 155 -9.08 1.49 8.56
CA GLY A 155 -8.40 2.59 7.91
C GLY A 155 -8.49 2.56 6.39
N VAL A 156 -8.11 3.66 5.76
CA VAL A 156 -8.00 3.79 4.31
C VAL A 156 -6.60 4.22 3.94
N VAL A 157 -5.97 3.51 3.00
CA VAL A 157 -4.63 3.86 2.53
C VAL A 157 -4.68 5.16 1.73
N ARG A 158 -3.91 6.15 2.15
CA ARG A 158 -3.79 7.46 1.50
C ARG A 158 -2.44 7.68 0.82
N PHE A 159 -1.43 6.91 1.19
CA PHE A 159 -0.09 6.98 0.63
C PHE A 159 0.54 5.59 0.56
N LYS A 160 1.28 5.33 -0.51
CA LYS A 160 2.14 4.14 -0.69
C LYS A 160 3.44 4.59 -1.35
N GLY A 161 4.56 4.42 -0.66
CA GLY A 161 5.85 4.83 -1.21
C GLY A 161 6.98 4.88 -0.20
N SER A 162 8.18 5.23 -0.67
CA SER A 162 9.35 5.39 0.19
C SER A 162 9.28 6.68 1.00
N LEU A 163 9.52 6.57 2.31
CA LEU A 163 9.71 7.71 3.21
C LEU A 163 11.17 8.15 3.30
N ILE A 164 12.12 7.26 2.95
CA ILE A 164 13.56 7.49 3.11
C ILE A 164 14.23 7.20 1.75
N PRO A 165 14.43 8.22 0.89
CA PRO A 165 14.85 8.04 -0.49
C PRO A 165 16.35 7.67 -0.67
N GLU A 166 17.16 7.70 0.39
CA GLU A 166 18.63 7.60 0.30
C GLU A 166 19.22 6.28 0.80
N ARG A 167 18.46 5.18 0.74
CA ARG A 167 18.98 3.84 1.08
C ARG A 167 19.25 3.01 -0.17
N THR A 168 20.16 2.04 -0.04
CA THR A 168 20.46 1.01 -1.04
C THR A 168 19.23 0.19 -1.45
N LEU A 169 18.19 0.18 -0.59
CA LEU A 169 16.87 -0.38 -0.87
C LEU A 169 15.83 0.60 -0.32
N SER A 170 14.94 1.08 -1.19
CA SER A 170 13.89 2.03 -0.84
C SER A 170 12.67 1.28 -0.30
N GLY A 171 12.55 1.18 1.02
CA GLY A 171 11.41 0.49 1.63
C GLY A 171 10.07 1.21 1.41
N ILE A 172 9.00 0.47 1.09
CA ILE A 172 7.65 1.00 0.87
C ILE A 172 6.87 1.07 2.18
N TRP A 173 6.46 2.28 2.54
CA TRP A 173 5.58 2.55 3.66
C TRP A 173 4.17 2.89 3.17
N PHE A 174 3.20 2.60 4.03
CA PHE A 174 1.79 2.90 3.80
C PHE A 174 1.36 3.98 4.76
N GLY A 175 0.93 5.12 4.23
CA GLY A 175 0.23 6.14 4.99
C GLY A 175 -1.25 5.81 5.03
N VAL A 176 -1.81 5.61 6.21
CA VAL A 176 -3.20 5.21 6.42
C VAL A 176 -3.90 6.26 7.26
N GLU A 177 -5.10 6.63 6.84
CA GLU A 177 -6.05 7.40 7.64
C GLU A 177 -6.96 6.43 8.39
N LEU A 178 -6.94 6.50 9.71
CA LEU A 178 -7.79 5.71 10.59
C LEU A 178 -9.24 6.21 10.52
N LEU A 179 -10.19 5.28 10.45
CA LEU A 179 -11.63 5.58 10.45
C LEU A 179 -12.16 5.74 11.88
N GLU A 180 -13.48 5.90 12.05
CA GLU A 180 -14.14 6.30 13.31
C GLU A 180 -13.62 5.57 14.56
N GLU A 181 -13.54 4.24 14.52
CA GLU A 181 -13.05 3.39 15.63
C GLU A 181 -11.61 3.68 16.03
N GLY A 182 -10.79 4.18 15.09
CA GLY A 182 -9.37 4.49 15.28
C GLY A 182 -9.03 5.98 15.33
N ARG A 183 -10.01 6.88 15.27
CA ARG A 183 -9.75 8.33 15.37
C ARG A 183 -9.02 8.66 16.69
N GLY A 184 -8.08 9.59 16.64
CA GLY A 184 -7.25 9.98 17.80
C GLY A 184 -6.14 8.99 18.18
N HIS A 185 -6.01 7.86 17.46
CA HIS A 185 -4.92 6.89 17.70
C HIS A 185 -3.74 7.05 16.73
N GLY A 186 -3.85 7.99 15.79
CA GLY A 186 -2.82 8.32 14.83
C GLY A 186 -1.71 9.19 15.42
N PHE A 187 -0.65 9.37 14.65
CA PHE A 187 0.56 10.10 15.06
C PHE A 187 0.92 11.25 14.12
N THR A 188 0.12 11.46 13.06
CA THR A 188 0.38 12.48 12.04
C THR A 188 -0.92 12.92 11.37
N GLU A 189 -0.91 14.12 10.80
CA GLU A 189 -1.93 14.65 9.87
C GLU A 189 -1.62 14.32 8.40
N GLY A 190 -0.71 13.35 8.18
CA GLY A 190 -0.25 12.91 6.86
C GLY A 190 1.04 13.58 6.37
N SER A 191 1.80 14.20 7.27
CA SER A 191 3.13 14.74 7.02
C SER A 191 4.24 13.83 7.57
N TYR A 192 5.37 13.77 6.87
CA TYR A 192 6.58 13.08 7.32
C TYR A 192 7.80 13.95 7.03
N GLN A 193 8.62 14.22 8.07
CA GLN A 193 9.81 15.09 7.97
C GLN A 193 9.56 16.45 7.29
N GLY A 194 8.41 17.07 7.58
CA GLY A 194 8.02 18.38 7.01
C GLY A 194 7.46 18.32 5.58
N LYS A 195 7.40 17.14 4.95
CA LYS A 195 6.74 16.95 3.66
C LYS A 195 5.32 16.42 3.87
N GLN A 196 4.33 17.13 3.31
CA GLN A 196 2.95 16.63 3.25
C GLN A 196 2.87 15.50 2.21
N LEU A 197 2.46 14.30 2.63
CA LEU A 197 2.31 13.15 1.75
C LEU A 197 0.83 12.84 1.46
N PHE A 198 -0.04 13.01 2.46
CA PHE A 198 -1.50 12.98 2.34
C PHE A 198 -2.11 13.92 3.38
N ARG A 199 -3.44 14.12 3.38
CA ARG A 199 -4.13 14.92 4.42
C ARG A 199 -5.22 14.08 5.06
N CYS A 200 -5.37 14.20 6.37
CA CYS A 200 -6.43 13.59 7.17
C CYS A 200 -6.78 14.49 8.37
N GLU A 201 -7.78 14.10 9.14
CA GLU A 201 -8.07 14.74 10.44
C GLU A 201 -6.88 14.61 11.42
N ASP A 202 -6.86 15.51 12.41
CA ASP A 202 -5.86 15.52 13.47
C ASP A 202 -5.80 14.15 14.17
N GLU A 203 -4.58 13.66 14.40
CA GLU A 203 -4.34 12.38 15.09
C GLU A 203 -5.05 11.18 14.42
N CYS A 204 -5.28 11.22 13.12
CA CYS A 204 -5.89 10.11 12.37
C CYS A 204 -4.93 9.44 11.37
N GLY A 205 -3.78 10.04 11.07
CA GLY A 205 -2.80 9.48 10.13
C GLY A 205 -1.75 8.61 10.82
N VAL A 206 -1.36 7.52 10.16
CA VAL A 206 -0.23 6.66 10.57
C VAL A 206 0.61 6.24 9.36
N PHE A 207 1.91 6.04 9.58
CA PHE A 207 2.79 5.37 8.61
C PHE A 207 3.18 4.00 9.13
N VAL A 208 2.85 2.95 8.39
CA VAL A 208 3.10 1.56 8.79
C VAL A 208 3.72 0.75 7.65
N ALA A 209 4.37 -0.35 8.02
CA ALA A 209 4.86 -1.35 7.08
C ALA A 209 3.78 -2.39 6.76
N LEU A 210 4.03 -3.23 5.75
CA LEU A 210 3.05 -4.17 5.21
C LEU A 210 2.56 -5.19 6.24
N ASP A 211 3.39 -5.59 7.21
CA ASP A 211 3.03 -6.57 8.25
C ASP A 211 1.90 -6.10 9.16
N LYS A 212 1.68 -4.79 9.26
CA LYS A 212 0.63 -4.18 10.08
C LYS A 212 -0.69 -4.01 9.35
N LEU A 213 -0.74 -4.35 8.06
CA LEU A 213 -1.93 -4.20 7.23
C LEU A 213 -2.56 -5.55 6.92
N GLU A 214 -3.88 -5.52 6.86
CA GLU A 214 -4.71 -6.57 6.29
C GLU A 214 -5.73 -5.92 5.38
N LEU A 215 -5.84 -6.41 4.15
CA LEU A 215 -6.85 -5.90 3.21
C LEU A 215 -8.23 -6.20 3.80
N TRP A 216 -9.02 -5.15 3.94
CA TRP A 216 -10.41 -5.27 4.35
C TRP A 216 -11.25 -5.17 3.08
N GLU A 217 -11.63 -6.32 2.56
CA GLU A 217 -12.79 -6.37 1.69
C GLU A 217 -13.97 -6.04 2.59
N ASP A 218 -14.77 -5.07 2.20
CA ASP A 218 -16.15 -5.12 2.66
C ASP A 218 -16.56 -6.57 2.32
N GLU A 219 -16.84 -7.39 3.35
CA GLU A 219 -17.99 -8.25 3.17
C GLU A 219 -18.98 -7.22 2.64
N GLU A 220 -19.34 -7.32 1.36
CA GLU A 220 -20.68 -6.96 1.03
C GLU A 220 -21.42 -7.54 2.24
N GLU A 221 -21.93 -6.66 3.11
CA GLU A 221 -23.34 -6.71 3.37
C GLU A 221 -23.89 -7.04 1.98
N ASP A 222 -23.94 -8.35 1.69
CA ASP A 222 -25.13 -9.01 1.25
C ASP A 222 -26.18 -8.11 1.84
N LEU A 223 -26.61 -7.15 1.01
CA LEU A 223 -27.61 -6.16 1.35
C LEU A 223 -28.81 -7.05 1.55
N GLY A 224 -28.87 -7.69 2.72
CA GLY A 224 -28.99 -9.15 2.79
C GLY A 224 -30.18 -9.54 2.01
N GLU A 225 -29.96 -10.09 0.80
CA GLU A 225 -30.99 -10.28 -0.22
C GLU A 225 -32.23 -9.48 0.16
N LEU A 226 -32.24 -8.13 0.09
CA LEU A 226 -33.36 -7.31 0.60
C LEU A 226 -34.61 -8.08 0.24
N GLU A 227 -35.27 -8.75 1.20
CA GLU A 227 -36.16 -9.87 0.86
C GLU A 227 -37.17 -9.27 -0.11
N VAL A 228 -36.93 -9.47 -1.40
CA VAL A 228 -37.80 -8.98 -2.44
C VAL A 228 -38.86 -10.01 -2.28
N ASP A 229 -39.86 -9.68 -1.46
CA ASP A 229 -40.96 -10.56 -1.16
C ASP A 229 -41.47 -10.97 -2.54
N HIS A 230 -41.07 -12.17 -2.97
CA HIS A 230 -41.31 -12.64 -4.31
C HIS A 230 -42.79 -12.98 -4.28
N VAL A 231 -43.62 -11.95 -4.47
CA VAL A 231 -45.04 -12.12 -4.64
C VAL A 231 -45.17 -12.96 -5.90
N THR A 232 -45.29 -14.26 -5.69
CA THR A 232 -45.57 -15.21 -6.74
C THR A 232 -46.99 -14.84 -7.18
N LEU A 233 -47.09 -14.12 -8.30
CA LEU A 233 -48.37 -13.81 -8.92
C LEU A 233 -48.98 -15.13 -9.41
N VAL A 234 -49.71 -15.81 -8.53
CA VAL A 234 -50.51 -16.98 -8.89
C VAL A 234 -51.85 -16.46 -9.42
N GLY A 235 -51.92 -16.26 -10.73
CA GLY A 235 -53.16 -15.93 -11.42
C GLY A 235 -52.99 -15.92 -12.94
N PRO A 236 -53.84 -16.62 -13.71
CA PRO A 236 -53.85 -16.49 -15.15
C PRO A 236 -54.47 -15.13 -15.50
N GLU A 237 -53.91 -14.47 -16.50
CA GLU A 237 -54.31 -13.16 -17.04
C GLU A 237 -53.62 -11.94 -16.39
N PHE A 238 -52.46 -11.57 -16.97
CA PHE A 238 -51.82 -10.28 -16.79
C PHE A 238 -52.79 -9.15 -17.17
N SER A 239 -53.51 -8.64 -16.18
CA SER A 239 -54.11 -7.31 -16.25
C SER A 239 -52.99 -6.30 -16.12
N GLN A 240 -52.87 -5.40 -17.11
CA GLN A 240 -51.81 -4.40 -17.22
C GLN A 240 -51.61 -3.63 -15.90
N ILE A 241 -50.47 -3.84 -15.26
CA ILE A 241 -50.08 -3.06 -14.09
C ILE A 241 -49.71 -1.67 -14.60
N GLU A 242 -50.60 -0.70 -14.41
CA GLU A 242 -50.39 0.69 -14.84
C GLU A 242 -49.92 1.56 -13.66
N ILE A 243 -49.07 2.55 -13.97
CA ILE A 243 -48.74 3.62 -13.03
C ILE A 243 -50.04 4.28 -12.57
N SER A 244 -50.16 4.55 -11.27
CA SER A 244 -51.36 5.01 -10.54
C SER A 244 -52.34 3.91 -10.10
N SER A 245 -52.07 2.64 -10.40
CA SER A 245 -52.87 1.53 -9.87
C SER A 245 -52.71 1.43 -8.34
N ARG A 246 -53.83 1.24 -7.63
CA ARG A 246 -53.82 0.99 -6.19
C ARG A 246 -53.54 -0.48 -5.94
N VAL A 247 -52.57 -0.74 -5.07
CA VAL A 247 -52.09 -2.09 -4.75
C VAL A 247 -52.08 -2.31 -3.24
N LEU A 248 -52.18 -3.57 -2.84
CA LEU A 248 -51.98 -4.01 -1.47
C LEU A 248 -50.59 -4.64 -1.42
N VAL A 249 -49.67 -4.04 -0.68
CA VAL A 249 -48.30 -4.54 -0.50
C VAL A 249 -48.23 -5.29 0.82
N GLN A 250 -47.83 -6.56 0.77
CA GLN A 250 -47.60 -7.33 1.99
C GLN A 250 -46.27 -6.87 2.60
N THR A 251 -46.30 -6.30 3.81
CA THR A 251 -45.09 -5.95 4.56
C THR A 251 -44.94 -6.88 5.76
N ARG A 252 -43.77 -6.86 6.42
CA ARG A 252 -43.52 -7.60 7.67
C ARG A 252 -44.47 -7.20 8.81
N GLU A 253 -45.09 -6.02 8.71
CA GLU A 253 -45.99 -5.44 9.71
C GLU A 253 -47.48 -5.62 9.33
N GLY A 254 -47.76 -6.10 8.12
CA GLY A 254 -49.09 -6.41 7.61
C GLY A 254 -49.32 -5.93 6.17
N PRO A 255 -50.50 -6.20 5.57
CA PRO A 255 -50.83 -5.68 4.26
C PRO A 255 -51.12 -4.17 4.32
N GLU A 256 -50.36 -3.39 3.57
CA GLU A 256 -50.51 -1.94 3.46
C GLU A 256 -50.99 -1.51 2.07
N ARG A 257 -51.71 -0.38 2.00
CA ARG A 257 -52.21 0.17 0.74
C ARG A 257 -51.21 1.15 0.15
N GLY A 258 -50.86 0.94 -1.11
CA GLY A 258 -49.98 1.81 -1.85
C GLY A 258 -50.49 2.10 -3.26
N THR A 259 -49.86 3.05 -3.94
CA THR A 259 -50.14 3.38 -5.33
C THR A 259 -48.87 3.24 -6.15
N ILE A 260 -48.93 2.57 -7.29
CA ILE A 260 -47.75 2.38 -8.15
C ILE A 260 -47.36 3.73 -8.75
N ILE A 261 -46.11 4.14 -8.54
CA ILE A 261 -45.53 5.37 -9.09
C ILE A 261 -44.45 5.09 -10.14
N PHE A 262 -43.96 3.85 -10.21
CA PHE A 262 -42.95 3.43 -11.16
C PHE A 262 -43.17 1.97 -11.58
N TYR A 263 -42.97 1.68 -12.85
CA TYR A 263 -42.93 0.32 -13.40
C TYR A 263 -41.93 0.29 -14.56
N GLY A 264 -40.79 -0.38 -14.41
CA GLY A 264 -39.75 -0.39 -15.44
C GLY A 264 -38.46 -1.11 -15.05
N LEU A 265 -37.52 -1.19 -15.99
CA LEU A 265 -36.15 -1.68 -15.75
C LEU A 265 -35.30 -0.54 -15.16
N LEU A 266 -34.46 -0.85 -14.17
CA LEU A 266 -33.53 0.12 -13.61
C LEU A 266 -32.17 0.03 -14.33
N PRO A 267 -31.57 1.15 -14.75
CA PRO A 267 -30.25 1.16 -15.40
C PRO A 267 -29.19 0.50 -14.51
N GLY A 268 -28.46 -0.48 -15.05
CA GLY A 268 -27.45 -1.24 -14.31
C GLY A 268 -27.94 -2.57 -13.72
N ASN A 269 -29.27 -2.77 -13.63
CA ASN A 269 -29.89 -3.97 -13.02
C ASN A 269 -30.89 -4.66 -13.97
N GLU A 270 -30.70 -4.52 -15.28
CA GLU A 270 -31.66 -4.99 -16.29
C GLU A 270 -31.85 -6.53 -16.29
N SER A 271 -30.86 -7.29 -15.79
CA SER A 271 -30.93 -8.75 -15.68
C SER A 271 -31.80 -9.26 -14.52
N LEU A 272 -32.21 -8.39 -13.59
CA LEU A 272 -32.98 -8.74 -12.38
C LEU A 272 -34.50 -8.60 -12.56
N GLY A 273 -34.95 -8.08 -13.70
CA GLY A 273 -36.37 -7.98 -14.06
C GLY A 273 -36.97 -6.59 -13.86
N TYR A 274 -38.30 -6.51 -13.93
CA TYR A 274 -39.06 -5.26 -13.79
C TYR A 274 -39.22 -4.87 -12.33
N TYR A 275 -38.94 -3.61 -12.04
CA TYR A 275 -39.11 -3.01 -10.72
C TYR A 275 -40.42 -2.23 -10.67
N VAL A 276 -41.14 -2.36 -9.55
CA VAL A 276 -42.37 -1.61 -9.27
C VAL A 276 -42.09 -0.69 -8.08
N GLY A 277 -42.15 0.61 -8.28
CA GLY A 277 -42.10 1.58 -7.19
C GLY A 277 -43.51 1.87 -6.70
N VAL A 278 -43.76 1.75 -5.40
CA VAL A 278 -45.07 1.98 -4.77
C VAL A 278 -44.96 3.09 -3.73
N ASP A 279 -45.80 4.12 -3.86
CA ASP A 279 -45.97 5.16 -2.83
C ASP A 279 -46.98 4.68 -1.79
N MET A 280 -46.51 4.47 -0.57
CA MET A 280 -47.31 3.95 0.54
C MET A 280 -48.06 5.10 1.22
N VAL A 281 -49.39 4.99 1.32
CA VAL A 281 -50.20 6.04 1.93
C VAL A 281 -49.98 6.01 3.44
N ARG A 282 -49.15 6.93 3.96
CA ARG A 282 -48.94 7.07 5.41
C ARG A 282 -50.26 7.42 6.08
N GLN A 283 -50.81 6.48 6.83
CA GLN A 283 -51.95 6.73 7.67
C GLN A 283 -51.48 7.60 8.84
N GLN A 284 -51.73 8.92 8.75
CA GLN A 284 -51.63 9.78 9.92
C GLN A 284 -52.57 9.21 10.97
N ARG A 285 -52.00 8.61 12.02
CA ARG A 285 -52.74 8.28 13.23
C ARG A 285 -53.26 9.61 13.78
N ALA A 286 -54.56 9.84 13.66
CA ALA A 286 -55.24 10.84 14.46
C ALA A 286 -55.12 10.38 15.92
N GLU A 287 -54.27 11.04 16.69
CA GLU A 287 -54.28 10.92 18.14
C GLU A 287 -55.60 11.52 18.64
N CYS A 288 -56.46 10.66 19.20
CA CYS A 288 -57.61 11.05 20.02
C CYS A 288 -57.27 10.84 21.49
#